data_AF-A0A2N0ZWR0-F1
#
_entry.id   AF-A0A2N0ZWR0-F1
#
_cell.length_a   1.000
_cell.length_b   1.000
_cell.length_c   1.000
_cell.angle_alpha   90.00
_cell.angle_beta   90.00
_cell.angle_gamma   90.00
#
_symmetry.space_group_name_H-M   'P 1'
#
loop_
_entity.id
_entity.type
_entity.pdbx_description
1 polymer ?
#
loop_
_entity_poly.entity_id
_entity_poly.type
_entity_poly.pdbx_seq_one_letter_code
_entity_poly.pdbx_strand_id
1 'polypeptide(L)'
;NQMLVEVLIAEFRVLLKGIEQLDKAIKSAYKTQADKVIFDSLPGAGPQLAPRLLVAFGNNRDRYHDASELQKYAGIAPVIERSGKQMWTHWRYSCPTFLRQTFVEWAGFSIRYSFWAKAYYEQQKSKGKPHNSIIRSLAFKW
;
A
#
# COMPACT_ATOMS: atom_id res chain seq x y z
N ASN A 1 -0.87 -37.72 8.67
CA ASN A 1 -0.54 -36.43 8.01
C ASN A 1 -0.71 -36.44 6.49
N GLN A 2 -0.50 -37.56 5.77
CA GLN A 2 -0.66 -37.59 4.31
C GLN A 2 -2.06 -37.22 3.81
N MET A 3 -3.13 -37.83 4.35
CA MET A 3 -4.51 -37.51 3.94
C MET A 3 -4.86 -36.02 4.12
N LEU A 4 -4.40 -35.38 5.21
CA LEU A 4 -4.63 -33.94 5.41
C LEU A 4 -3.96 -33.10 4.33
N VAL A 5 -2.73 -33.46 3.93
CA VAL A 5 -2.00 -32.75 2.86
C VAL A 5 -2.71 -32.91 1.52
N GLU A 6 -3.20 -34.11 1.19
CA GLU A 6 -3.94 -34.36 -0.05
C GLU A 6 -5.24 -33.54 -0.12
N VAL A 7 -5.98 -33.43 1.00
CA VAL A 7 -7.17 -32.58 1.11
C VAL A 7 -6.81 -31.09 0.92
N LEU A 8 -5.80 -30.59 1.63
CA LEU A 8 -5.37 -29.20 1.52
C LEU A 8 -4.87 -28.84 0.11
N ILE A 9 -4.21 -29.76 -0.59
CA ILE A 9 -3.79 -29.56 -1.99
C ILE A 9 -5.01 -29.42 -2.91
N ALA A 10 -6.06 -30.23 -2.70
CA ALA A 10 -7.27 -30.13 -3.49
C ALA A 10 -7.97 -28.78 -3.29
N GLU A 11 -8.10 -28.33 -2.04
CA GLU A 11 -8.65 -27.01 -1.70
C GLU A 11 -7.80 -25.87 -2.27
N PHE A 12 -6.47 -25.94 -2.14
CA PHE A 12 -5.56 -24.93 -2.64
C PHE A 12 -5.69 -24.73 -4.16
N ARG A 13 -5.86 -25.82 -4.93
CA ARG A 13 -6.08 -25.74 -6.38
C ARG A 13 -7.37 -24.99 -6.73
N VAL A 14 -8.42 -25.14 -5.93
CA VAL A 14 -9.68 -24.41 -6.13
C VAL A 14 -9.48 -22.92 -5.83
N LEU A 15 -8.77 -22.58 -4.75
CA LEU A 15 -8.45 -21.19 -4.41
C LEU A 15 -7.62 -20.50 -5.48
N LEU A 16 -6.64 -21.19 -6.09
CA LEU A 16 -5.86 -20.65 -7.20
C LEU A 16 -6.75 -20.27 -8.40
N LYS A 17 -7.72 -21.12 -8.77
CA LYS A 17 -8.69 -20.79 -9.83
C LYS A 17 -9.55 -19.58 -9.45
N GLY A 18 -9.95 -19.48 -8.19
CA GLY A 18 -10.69 -18.32 -7.68
C GLY A 18 -9.89 -17.03 -7.78
N ILE A 19 -8.60 -17.05 -7.43
CA ILE A 19 -7.69 -15.89 -7.56
C ILE A 19 -7.61 -15.44 -9.03
N GLU A 20 -7.42 -16.36 -9.97
CA GLU A 20 -7.38 -16.01 -11.40
C GLU A 20 -8.69 -15.38 -11.91
N GLN A 21 -9.83 -15.86 -11.43
CA GLN A 21 -11.14 -15.28 -11.77
C GLN A 21 -11.29 -13.87 -11.21
N LEU A 22 -10.89 -13.66 -9.95
CA LEU A 22 -10.91 -12.34 -9.31
C LEU A 22 -9.96 -11.37 -10.01
N ASP A 23 -8.76 -11.80 -10.38
CA ASP A 23 -7.79 -10.97 -11.11
C ASP A 23 -8.36 -10.51 -12.47
N LYS A 24 -9.05 -11.40 -13.20
CA LYS A 24 -9.73 -11.04 -14.45
C LYS A 24 -10.86 -10.03 -14.21
N ALA A 25 -11.67 -10.24 -13.17
CA ALA A 25 -12.76 -9.34 -12.81
C ALA A 25 -12.24 -7.95 -12.41
N ILE A 26 -11.20 -7.89 -11.57
CA ILE A 26 -10.54 -6.64 -11.15
C ILE A 26 -9.98 -5.92 -12.37
N LYS A 27 -9.27 -6.62 -13.27
CA LYS A 27 -8.72 -6.02 -14.49
C LYS A 27 -9.80 -5.40 -15.37
N SER A 28 -10.93 -6.10 -15.54
CA SER A 28 -12.07 -5.61 -16.31
C SER A 28 -12.68 -4.36 -15.67
N ALA A 29 -12.97 -4.40 -14.37
CA ALA A 29 -13.55 -3.30 -13.61
C ALA A 29 -12.61 -2.08 -13.51
N TYR A 30 -11.30 -2.30 -13.41
CA TYR A 30 -10.30 -1.23 -13.38
C TYR A 30 -10.19 -0.51 -14.72
N LYS A 31 -10.31 -1.24 -15.83
CA LYS A 31 -10.23 -0.66 -17.19
C LYS A 31 -11.32 0.39 -17.45
N THR A 32 -12.48 0.27 -16.79
CA THR A 32 -13.60 1.21 -16.96
C THR A 32 -13.49 2.46 -16.09
N GLN A 33 -12.51 2.54 -15.18
CA GLN A 33 -12.35 3.70 -14.29
C GLN A 33 -11.73 4.89 -15.02
N ALA A 34 -12.34 6.07 -14.89
CA ALA A 34 -11.84 7.30 -15.51
C ALA A 34 -10.44 7.68 -14.99
N ASP A 35 -10.22 7.56 -13.68
CA ASP A 35 -8.99 8.00 -13.03
C ASP A 35 -7.84 6.99 -13.14
N LYS A 36 -8.03 5.87 -13.86
CA LYS A 36 -7.02 4.81 -13.96
C LYS A 36 -5.66 5.35 -14.45
N VAL A 37 -5.68 6.37 -15.32
CA VAL A 37 -4.47 6.95 -15.93
C VAL A 37 -3.54 7.55 -14.85
N ILE A 38 -4.12 8.12 -13.79
CA ILE A 38 -3.36 8.65 -12.66
C ILE A 38 -2.61 7.51 -11.96
N PHE A 39 -3.30 6.42 -11.64
CA PHE A 39 -2.72 5.30 -10.91
C PHE A 39 -1.78 4.44 -11.78
N ASP A 40 -2.06 4.33 -13.07
CA ASP A 40 -1.17 3.71 -14.07
C ASP A 40 0.16 4.47 -14.19
N SER A 41 0.15 5.79 -13.98
CA SER A 41 1.36 6.63 -14.03
C SER A 41 2.27 6.47 -12.81
N LEU A 42 1.78 5.84 -11.73
CA LEU A 42 2.53 5.67 -10.50
C LEU A 42 3.66 4.65 -10.70
N PRO A 43 4.92 5.00 -10.39
CA PRO A 43 6.06 4.14 -10.63
C PRO A 43 5.96 2.87 -9.79
N GLY A 44 6.02 1.72 -10.46
CA GLY A 44 5.98 0.40 -9.82
C GLY A 44 4.62 -0.04 -9.29
N ALA A 45 3.52 0.69 -9.57
CA ALA A 45 2.18 0.26 -9.17
C ALA A 45 1.73 -1.00 -9.94
N GLY A 46 1.85 -0.97 -11.27
CA GLY A 46 1.52 -2.11 -12.12
C GLY A 46 0.04 -2.57 -11.99
N PRO A 47 -0.31 -3.69 -12.62
CA PRO A 47 -1.72 -4.12 -12.72
C PRO A 47 -2.33 -4.58 -11.39
N GLN A 48 -1.51 -4.89 -10.37
CA GLN A 48 -2.00 -5.34 -9.06
C GLN A 48 -2.16 -4.19 -8.06
N LEU A 49 -1.20 -3.26 -7.94
CA LEU A 49 -1.29 -2.19 -6.95
C LEU A 49 -2.05 -0.97 -7.48
N ALA A 50 -2.02 -0.69 -8.80
CA ALA A 50 -2.75 0.46 -9.34
C ALA A 50 -4.28 0.40 -9.06
N PRO A 51 -4.97 -0.74 -9.22
CA PRO A 51 -6.36 -0.87 -8.81
C PRO A 51 -6.58 -0.75 -7.30
N ARG A 52 -5.68 -1.32 -6.49
CA ARG A 52 -5.76 -1.21 -5.01
C ARG A 52 -5.61 0.24 -4.54
N LEU A 53 -4.66 0.96 -5.13
CA LEU A 53 -4.43 2.39 -4.87
C LEU A 53 -5.67 3.18 -5.29
N LEU A 54 -6.26 2.92 -6.46
CA LEU A 54 -7.48 3.60 -6.90
C LEU A 54 -8.61 3.46 -5.88
N VAL A 55 -8.87 2.23 -5.41
CA VAL A 55 -9.93 1.96 -4.44
C VAL A 55 -9.68 2.63 -3.09
N ALA A 56 -8.42 2.89 -2.72
CA ALA A 56 -8.10 3.58 -1.46
C ALA A 56 -8.68 5.01 -1.38
N PHE A 57 -8.84 5.68 -2.52
CA PHE A 57 -9.45 7.01 -2.59
C PHE A 57 -10.98 6.93 -2.74
N GLY A 58 -11.50 5.82 -3.25
CA GLY A 58 -12.93 5.61 -3.51
C GLY A 58 -13.48 6.49 -4.64
N ASN A 59 -14.79 6.40 -4.85
CA ASN A 59 -15.48 7.13 -5.93
C ASN A 59 -15.84 8.57 -5.54
N ASN A 60 -16.03 8.84 -4.24
CA ASN A 60 -16.29 10.18 -3.74
C ASN A 60 -14.95 10.86 -3.40
N ARG A 61 -14.44 11.68 -4.32
CA ARG A 61 -13.18 12.42 -4.14
C ARG A 61 -13.28 13.52 -3.09
N ASP A 62 -14.47 14.10 -2.92
CA ASP A 62 -14.75 15.15 -1.93
C ASP A 62 -14.77 14.61 -0.49
N ARG A 63 -14.64 13.29 -0.30
CA ARG A 63 -14.49 12.67 1.03
C ARG A 63 -13.28 13.22 1.78
N TYR A 64 -12.22 13.60 1.06
CA TYR A 64 -10.98 14.09 1.64
C TYR A 64 -10.76 15.54 1.20
N HIS A 65 -10.72 16.46 2.16
CA HIS A 65 -10.46 17.88 1.89
C HIS A 65 -9.00 18.10 1.45
N ASP A 66 -8.09 17.30 1.98
CA ASP A 66 -6.67 17.34 1.64
C ASP A 66 -6.02 15.95 1.70
N ALA A 67 -4.81 15.84 1.15
CA ALA A 67 -4.05 14.59 1.14
C ALA A 67 -3.72 14.08 2.56
N SER A 68 -3.61 14.97 3.55
CA SER A 68 -3.30 14.59 4.93
C SER A 68 -4.43 13.80 5.57
N GLU A 69 -5.69 14.07 5.22
CA GLU A 69 -6.84 13.30 5.71
C GLU A 69 -6.77 11.84 5.25
N LEU A 70 -6.44 11.60 3.98
CA LEU A 70 -6.21 10.25 3.48
C LEU A 70 -5.01 9.60 4.16
N GLN A 71 -3.89 10.30 4.31
CA GLN A 71 -2.70 9.75 4.98
C GLN A 71 -2.99 9.36 6.44
N LYS A 72 -3.80 10.15 7.16
CA LYS A 72 -4.27 9.84 8.52
C LYS A 72 -5.21 8.64 8.51
N TYR A 73 -6.20 8.63 7.62
CA TYR A 73 -7.18 7.54 7.49
C TYR A 73 -6.53 6.21 7.13
N ALA A 74 -5.64 6.20 6.14
CA ALA A 74 -4.89 5.01 5.72
C ALA A 74 -3.79 4.61 6.72
N GLY A 75 -3.58 5.38 7.78
CA GLY A 75 -2.58 5.11 8.82
C GLY A 75 -1.14 5.22 8.37
N ILE A 76 -0.87 5.95 7.30
CA ILE A 76 0.47 6.28 6.79
C ILE A 76 1.07 7.46 7.58
N ALA A 77 0.27 8.48 7.87
CA ALA A 77 0.71 9.60 8.69
C ALA A 77 0.98 9.11 10.13
N PRO A 78 2.18 9.36 10.69
CA PRO A 78 2.48 8.97 12.05
C PRO A 78 1.64 9.74 13.07
N VAL A 79 1.60 9.23 14.30
CA VAL A 79 1.11 9.94 15.49
C VAL A 79 2.32 10.41 16.29
N ILE A 80 2.27 11.66 16.72
CA ILE A 80 3.24 12.22 17.66
C ILE A 80 2.48 12.43 18.97
N GLU A 81 2.93 11.75 20.02
CA GLU A 81 2.40 11.93 21.37
C GLU A 81 3.43 12.68 22.23
N ARG A 82 2.94 13.64 23.01
CA ARG A 82 3.77 14.49 23.88
C ARG A 82 3.07 14.69 25.21
N SER A 83 3.77 14.45 26.32
CA SER A 83 3.22 14.57 27.69
C SER A 83 4.01 15.53 28.59
N GLY A 84 4.74 16.49 27.99
CA GLY A 84 5.62 17.43 28.71
C GLY A 84 6.93 16.80 29.22
N LYS A 85 6.89 15.55 29.67
CA LYS A 85 8.08 14.77 30.09
C LYS A 85 8.63 13.87 28.99
N GLN A 86 7.80 13.50 28.02
CA GLN A 86 8.18 12.58 26.95
C GLN A 86 7.59 13.03 25.62
N MET A 87 8.29 12.66 24.55
CA MET A 87 7.83 12.78 23.18
C MET A 87 8.20 11.50 22.44
N TRP A 88 7.24 10.90 21.76
CA TRP A 88 7.49 9.73 20.91
C TRP A 88 6.64 9.77 19.65
N THR A 89 7.04 9.02 18.64
CA THR A 89 6.36 8.95 17.34
C THR A 89 6.08 7.50 17.01
N HIS A 90 4.83 7.19 16.68
CA HIS A 90 4.39 5.84 16.40
C HIS A 90 3.37 5.76 15.27
N TRP A 91 2.97 4.53 14.96
CA TRP A 91 1.98 4.23 13.94
C TRP A 91 0.57 4.48 14.43
N ARG A 92 -0.31 4.94 13.54
CA ARG A 92 -1.75 4.96 13.83
C ARG A 92 -2.23 3.51 13.92
N TYR A 93 -2.53 3.01 15.12
CA TYR A 93 -2.97 1.63 15.29
C TYR A 93 -4.37 1.39 14.72
N SER A 94 -5.31 2.30 15.00
CA SER A 94 -6.67 2.26 14.47
C SER A 94 -6.71 2.83 13.04
N CYS A 95 -6.58 1.95 12.04
CA CYS A 95 -6.77 2.29 10.64
C CYS A 95 -7.07 1.02 9.82
N PRO A 96 -7.59 1.15 8.57
CA PRO A 96 -7.72 0.02 7.66
C PRO A 96 -6.34 -0.55 7.30
N THR A 97 -6.01 -1.70 7.87
CA THR A 97 -4.69 -2.35 7.74
C THR A 97 -4.32 -2.65 6.30
N PHE A 98 -5.30 -3.08 5.49
CA PHE A 98 -5.11 -3.37 4.07
C PHE A 98 -4.76 -2.11 3.25
N LEU A 99 -5.38 -0.96 3.55
CA LEU A 99 -5.03 0.30 2.88
C LEU A 99 -3.63 0.73 3.28
N ARG A 100 -3.29 0.66 4.57
CA ARG A 100 -1.93 0.94 5.05
C ARG A 100 -0.89 0.09 4.32
N GLN A 101 -1.15 -1.22 4.24
CA GLN A 101 -0.29 -2.16 3.54
C GLN A 101 -0.14 -1.79 2.06
N THR A 102 -1.23 -1.44 1.38
CA THR A 102 -1.24 -1.05 -0.04
C THR A 102 -0.26 0.09 -0.32
N PHE A 103 -0.31 1.17 0.47
CA PHE A 103 0.59 2.32 0.29
C PHE A 103 2.04 1.97 0.63
N VAL A 104 2.29 1.20 1.69
CA VAL A 104 3.65 0.78 2.09
C VAL A 104 4.28 -0.14 1.04
N GLU A 105 3.53 -1.13 0.53
CA GLU A 105 3.99 -2.02 -0.53
C GLU A 105 4.34 -1.23 -1.80
N TRP A 106 3.43 -0.36 -2.26
CA TRP A 106 3.66 0.46 -3.44
C TRP A 106 4.88 1.37 -3.27
N ALA A 107 5.02 2.05 -2.12
CA ALA A 107 6.20 2.87 -1.85
C ALA A 107 7.49 2.05 -1.95
N GLY A 108 7.51 0.81 -1.44
CA GLY A 108 8.63 -0.10 -1.59
C GLY A 108 8.93 -0.47 -3.04
N PHE A 109 7.91 -0.78 -3.85
CA PHE A 109 8.08 -1.08 -5.27
C PHE A 109 8.56 0.14 -6.07
N SER A 110 8.09 1.34 -5.72
CA SER A 110 8.44 2.59 -6.40
C SER A 110 9.95 2.87 -6.42
N ILE A 111 10.70 2.37 -5.43
CA ILE A 111 12.16 2.53 -5.31
C ILE A 111 12.89 2.05 -6.57
N ARG A 112 12.41 1.00 -7.23
CA ARG A 112 13.05 0.43 -8.43
C ARG A 112 12.79 1.26 -9.68
N TYR A 113 11.69 2.01 -9.72
CA TYR A 113 11.18 2.66 -10.93
C TYR A 113 11.21 4.19 -10.86
N SER A 114 11.39 4.78 -9.67
CA SER A 114 11.44 6.22 -9.45
C SER A 114 12.82 6.65 -8.95
N PHE A 115 13.43 7.59 -9.67
CA PHE A 115 14.73 8.18 -9.31
C PHE A 115 14.69 8.82 -7.92
N TRP A 116 13.68 9.63 -7.63
CA TRP A 116 13.59 10.34 -6.36
C TRP A 116 13.33 9.38 -5.20
N ALA A 117 12.50 8.34 -5.41
CA ALA A 117 12.20 7.35 -4.38
C ALA A 117 13.46 6.55 -4.01
N LYS A 118 14.27 6.19 -5.02
CA LYS A 118 15.58 5.57 -4.83
C LYS A 118 16.55 6.48 -4.07
N ALA A 119 16.65 7.75 -4.48
CA ALA A 119 17.52 8.72 -3.82
C ALA A 119 17.13 8.94 -2.34
N TYR A 120 15.83 9.05 -2.06
CA TYR A 120 15.31 9.14 -0.70
C TYR A 120 15.65 7.89 0.12
N TYR A 121 15.44 6.71 -0.46
CA TYR A 121 15.73 5.45 0.21
C TYR A 121 17.22 5.35 0.60
N GLU A 122 18.13 5.60 -0.34
CA GLU A 122 19.57 5.55 -0.08
C GLU A 122 20.01 6.63 0.93
N GLN A 123 19.43 7.83 0.88
CA GLN A 123 19.69 8.88 1.87
C GLN A 123 19.28 8.45 3.28
N GLN A 124 18.12 7.80 3.44
CA GLN A 124 17.67 7.37 4.76
C GLN A 124 18.45 6.14 5.25
N LYS A 125 18.89 5.27 4.32
CA LYS A 125 19.77 4.14 4.60
C LYS A 125 21.15 4.60 5.07
N SER A 126 21.74 5.63 4.46
CA SER A 126 23.02 6.19 4.92
C SER A 126 22.95 6.80 6.32
N LYS A 127 21.77 7.27 6.74
CA LYS A 127 21.48 7.69 8.13
C LYS A 127 21.26 6.52 9.11
N GLY A 128 21.51 5.28 8.69
CA GLY A 128 21.37 4.08 9.53
C GLY A 128 19.93 3.69 9.84
N LYS A 129 18.94 4.15 9.08
CA LYS A 129 17.53 3.78 9.31
C LYS A 129 17.27 2.34 8.85
N PRO A 130 16.47 1.54 9.58
CA PRO A 130 16.14 0.19 9.17
C PRO A 130 15.19 0.21 7.96
N HIS A 131 15.33 -0.79 7.09
CA HIS A 131 14.62 -0.90 5.80
C HIS A 131 13.12 -0.58 5.89
N ASN A 132 12.39 -1.25 6.78
CA ASN A 132 10.96 -1.05 6.92
C ASN A 132 10.61 0.38 7.34
N SER A 133 11.39 1.01 8.22
CA SER A 133 11.15 2.41 8.60
C SER A 133 11.37 3.37 7.44
N ILE A 134 12.31 3.08 6.54
CA ILE A 134 12.54 3.87 5.34
C ILE A 134 11.34 3.77 4.40
N ILE A 135 10.87 2.57 4.08
CA ILE A 135 9.71 2.37 3.18
C ILE A 135 8.48 3.08 3.72
N ARG A 136 8.22 2.96 5.02
CA ARG A 136 7.08 3.60 5.67
C ARG A 136 7.17 5.12 5.62
N SER A 137 8.36 5.66 5.85
CA SER A 137 8.61 7.09 5.72
C SER A 137 8.49 7.56 4.26
N LEU A 138 8.91 6.73 3.30
CA LEU A 138 8.74 6.98 1.87
C LEU A 138 7.26 6.99 1.48
N ALA A 139 6.45 6.07 2.01
CA ALA A 139 5.01 6.04 1.79
C ALA A 139 4.31 7.31 2.28
N PHE A 140 4.82 7.95 3.35
CA PHE A 140 4.33 9.24 3.81
C PHE A 140 4.83 10.44 2.97
N LYS A 141 5.90 10.26 2.20
CA LYS A 141 6.47 11.31 1.33
C LYS A 141 5.85 11.31 -0.07
N TRP A 142 5.36 10.16 -0.52
CA TRP A 142 4.44 10.08 -1.66
C TRP A 142 3.11 10.76 -1.32
#